data_AF-A0A8S0Y946-F1
#
_entry.id   AF-A0A8S0Y946-F1
#
_cell.length_a   1.000
_cell.length_b   1.000
_cell.length_c   1.000
_cell.angle_alpha   90.00
_cell.angle_beta   90.00
_cell.angle_gamma   90.00
#
_symmetry.space_group_name_H-M   'P 1'
#
loop_
_entity.id
_entity.type
_entity.pdbx_description
1 polymer ?
#
loop_
_entity_poly.entity_id
_entity_poly.type
_entity_poly.pdbx_seq_one_letter_code
_entity_poly.pdbx_strand_id
1 'polypeptide(L)'
;MAAGFDIADHLKLVPVDFEAGDNWLERLIASGFDDRRPAVVTSTGVSMYLTKDAIMSTLRQIATFALGSTFVMSFLCPIEMLDPEIRIGVERAAEGAPASGTPWISFFKPGEIMILAREAGFEKVQHVSAAALAERYFADRSDGLRPPNNSEELLVATA
;
A
#
# COMPACT_ATOMS: atom_id res chain seq x y z
N MET A 1 20.04 -17.51 -14.71
CA MET A 1 19.08 -18.10 -15.67
C MET A 1 17.83 -17.23 -15.65
N ALA A 2 17.45 -16.62 -16.78
CA ALA A 2 16.19 -15.89 -16.88
C ALA A 2 15.04 -16.91 -16.97
N ALA A 3 13.91 -16.64 -16.32
CA ALA A 3 12.80 -17.60 -16.15
C ALA A 3 12.04 -17.97 -17.45
N GLY A 4 12.49 -17.50 -18.63
CA GLY A 4 11.92 -17.87 -19.93
C GLY A 4 10.57 -17.24 -20.25
N PHE A 5 10.13 -16.27 -19.46
CA PHE A 5 8.90 -15.51 -19.72
C PHE A 5 9.28 -14.15 -20.30
N ASP A 6 8.92 -13.92 -21.56
CA ASP A 6 8.97 -12.59 -22.16
C ASP A 6 7.89 -11.70 -21.54
N ILE A 7 8.16 -10.39 -21.49
CA ILE A 7 7.18 -9.40 -21.02
C ILE A 7 6.05 -9.34 -22.05
N ALA A 8 4.82 -9.56 -21.60
CA ALA A 8 3.66 -9.46 -22.49
C ALA A 8 3.50 -8.03 -23.04
N ASP A 9 3.05 -7.88 -24.28
CA ASP A 9 2.93 -6.57 -24.95
C ASP A 9 2.04 -5.55 -24.21
N HIS A 10 1.12 -6.04 -23.36
CA HIS A 10 0.23 -5.22 -22.54
C HIS A 10 0.84 -4.83 -21.18
N LEU A 11 2.00 -5.38 -20.81
CA LEU A 11 2.73 -5.07 -19.59
C LEU A 11 3.84 -4.07 -19.90
N LYS A 12 3.81 -2.93 -19.21
CA LYS A 12 4.85 -1.92 -19.28
C LYS A 12 5.50 -1.75 -17.91
N LEU A 13 6.81 -1.93 -17.86
CA LEU A 13 7.61 -1.71 -16.65
C LEU A 13 8.14 -0.29 -16.66
N VAL A 14 7.74 0.52 -15.68
CA VAL A 14 8.14 1.93 -15.57
C VAL A 14 8.99 2.08 -14.30
N PRO A 15 10.31 2.25 -14.43
CA PRO A 15 11.18 2.44 -13.26
C PRO A 15 10.94 3.83 -12.66
N VAL A 16 10.62 3.85 -11.36
CA VAL A 16 10.35 5.06 -10.59
C VAL A 16 10.92 4.90 -9.18
N ASP A 17 11.49 5.97 -8.64
CA ASP A 17 11.84 6.07 -7.22
C ASP A 17 10.88 7.07 -6.54
N PHE A 18 10.05 6.58 -5.63
CA PHE A 18 9.05 7.40 -4.94
C PHE A 18 9.66 8.38 -3.93
N GLU A 19 10.90 8.16 -3.48
CA GLU A 19 11.60 9.01 -2.51
C GLU A 19 12.49 10.07 -3.18
N ALA A 20 12.98 9.81 -4.39
CA ALA A 20 13.92 10.70 -5.07
C ALA A 20 13.28 11.99 -5.63
N GLY A 21 11.98 12.20 -5.39
CA GLY A 21 11.23 13.31 -5.99
C GLY A 21 10.97 13.13 -7.48
N ASP A 22 11.08 11.90 -8.00
CA ASP A 22 10.70 11.60 -9.39
C ASP A 22 9.22 11.94 -9.63
N ASN A 23 8.93 12.53 -10.78
CA ASN A 23 7.57 12.66 -11.27
C ASN A 23 7.12 11.31 -11.86
N TRP A 24 6.76 10.36 -10.98
CA TRP A 24 6.37 9.01 -11.38
C TRP A 24 5.14 9.02 -12.31
N LEU A 25 4.22 9.97 -12.12
CA LEU A 25 3.03 10.12 -12.96
C LEU A 25 3.40 10.52 -14.39
N GLU A 26 4.30 11.48 -14.56
CA GLU A 26 4.79 11.87 -15.89
C GLU A 26 5.49 10.71 -16.60
N ARG A 27 6.32 9.93 -15.89
CA ARG A 27 6.96 8.72 -16.45
C ARG A 27 5.93 7.66 -16.85
N LEU A 28 4.88 7.50 -16.04
CA LEU A 28 3.78 6.56 -16.31
C LEU A 28 2.97 7.00 -17.55
N ILE A 29 2.65 8.29 -17.67
CA ILE A 29 1.97 8.88 -18.84
C ILE A 29 2.84 8.79 -20.10
N ALA A 30 4.13 9.10 -20.00
CA ALA A 30 5.08 8.94 -21.12
C ALA A 30 5.20 7.48 -21.58
N SER A 31 4.92 6.53 -20.67
CA SER A 31 4.84 5.10 -20.98
C SER A 31 3.48 4.68 -21.55
N GLY A 32 2.53 5.60 -21.74
CA GLY A 32 1.25 5.39 -22.40
C GLY A 32 0.08 5.09 -21.47
N PHE A 33 0.20 5.39 -20.18
CA PHE A 33 -0.96 5.46 -19.28
C PHE A 33 -1.82 6.71 -19.59
N ASP A 34 -3.13 6.56 -19.55
CA ASP A 34 -4.10 7.66 -19.76
C ASP A 34 -4.86 7.90 -18.44
N ASP A 35 -4.39 8.89 -17.68
CA ASP A 35 -4.93 9.29 -16.37
C ASP A 35 -6.35 9.87 -16.45
N ARG A 36 -6.84 10.14 -17.66
CA ARG A 36 -8.22 10.57 -17.95
C ARG A 36 -9.20 9.40 -18.09
N ARG A 37 -8.74 8.16 -17.95
CA ARG A 37 -9.60 6.96 -17.89
C ARG A 37 -9.58 6.37 -16.49
N PRO A 38 -10.71 5.82 -15.99
CA PRO A 38 -10.74 5.18 -14.68
C PRO A 38 -9.68 4.07 -14.57
N ALA A 39 -8.90 4.11 -13.50
CA ALA A 39 -7.82 3.16 -13.26
C ALA A 39 -7.90 2.56 -11.86
N VAL A 40 -7.36 1.35 -11.70
CA VAL A 40 -7.08 0.76 -10.39
C VAL A 40 -5.58 0.82 -10.16
N VAL A 41 -5.16 1.46 -9.08
CA VAL A 41 -3.76 1.59 -8.67
C VAL A 41 -3.57 0.84 -7.35
N THR A 42 -2.57 -0.03 -7.29
CA THR A 42 -2.30 -0.85 -6.09
C THR A 42 -0.89 -0.65 -5.59
N SER A 43 -0.72 -0.34 -4.31
CA SER A 43 0.57 -0.23 -3.62
C SER A 43 0.57 -1.13 -2.38
N THR A 44 0.97 -2.39 -2.56
CA THR A 44 0.94 -3.41 -1.50
C THR A 44 2.35 -3.80 -1.08
N GLY A 45 2.64 -3.73 0.22
CA GLY A 45 3.96 -4.04 0.77
C GLY A 45 5.02 -3.00 0.42
N VAL A 46 4.62 -1.74 0.21
CA VAL A 46 5.52 -0.66 -0.21
C VAL A 46 5.53 0.49 0.81
N SER A 47 4.37 0.88 1.34
CA SER A 47 4.26 2.11 2.14
C SER A 47 5.11 2.11 3.40
N MET A 48 5.45 0.95 3.97
CA MET A 48 6.31 0.87 5.16
C MET A 48 7.73 1.35 4.90
N TYR A 49 8.18 1.35 3.65
CA TYR A 49 9.52 1.80 3.25
C TYR A 49 9.55 3.26 2.80
N LEU A 50 8.38 3.90 2.69
CA LEU A 50 8.26 5.26 2.19
C LEU A 50 8.07 6.26 3.32
N THR A 51 8.61 7.46 3.17
CA THR A 51 8.37 8.59 4.05
C THR A 51 6.90 9.01 3.95
N LYS A 52 6.36 9.59 5.03
CA LYS A 52 4.98 10.09 5.02
C LYS A 52 4.76 11.15 3.93
N ASP A 53 5.79 11.92 3.59
CA ASP A 53 5.74 12.92 2.51
C ASP A 53 5.66 12.27 1.13
N ALA A 54 6.45 11.21 0.86
CA ALA A 54 6.35 10.45 -0.38
C ALA A 54 4.98 9.77 -0.55
N ILE A 55 4.44 9.22 0.54
CA ILE A 55 3.09 8.65 0.56
C ILE A 55 2.03 9.72 0.27
N MET A 56 2.12 10.88 0.93
CA MET A 56 1.18 11.98 0.69
C MET A 56 1.27 12.52 -0.74
N SER A 57 2.48 12.66 -1.28
CA SER A 57 2.70 13.05 -2.68
C SER A 57 2.06 12.05 -3.66
N THR A 58 2.23 10.75 -3.40
CA THR A 58 1.62 9.67 -4.19
C THR A 58 0.10 9.73 -4.13
N LEU A 59 -0.48 9.87 -2.94
CA LEU A 59 -1.92 10.01 -2.75
C LEU A 59 -2.47 11.23 -3.52
N ARG A 60 -1.81 12.38 -3.42
CA ARG A 60 -2.22 13.61 -4.13
C ARG A 60 -2.21 13.44 -5.63
N GLN A 61 -1.17 12.80 -6.17
CA GLN A 61 -1.07 12.55 -7.61
C GLN A 61 -2.15 11.58 -8.10
N ILE A 62 -2.45 10.51 -7.35
CA ILE A 62 -3.50 9.57 -7.75
C ILE A 62 -4.90 10.20 -7.62
N ALA A 63 -5.10 11.09 -6.65
CA ALA A 63 -6.36 11.82 -6.49
C ALA A 63 -6.70 12.72 -7.69
N THR A 64 -5.75 13.03 -8.58
CA THR A 64 -6.03 13.78 -9.82
C THR A 64 -6.48 12.90 -11.00
N PHE A 65 -6.54 11.58 -10.83
CA PHE A 65 -6.95 10.68 -11.90
C PHE A 65 -8.45 10.81 -12.18
N ALA A 66 -8.90 10.25 -13.30
CA ALA A 66 -10.31 10.27 -13.70
C ALA A 66 -11.24 9.74 -12.60
N LEU A 67 -12.41 10.38 -12.49
CA LEU A 67 -13.50 9.97 -11.59
C LEU A 67 -13.78 8.47 -11.72
N GLY A 68 -13.89 7.79 -10.58
CA GLY A 68 -14.05 6.34 -10.49
C GLY A 68 -12.74 5.57 -10.45
N SER A 69 -11.59 6.26 -10.51
CA SER A 69 -10.29 5.63 -10.23
C SER A 69 -10.19 5.24 -8.76
N THR A 70 -9.60 4.08 -8.50
CA THR A 70 -9.48 3.52 -7.15
C THR A 70 -8.02 3.25 -6.82
N PHE A 71 -7.58 3.76 -5.68
CA PHE A 71 -6.31 3.45 -5.06
C PHE A 71 -6.49 2.43 -3.93
N VAL A 72 -5.68 1.39 -3.94
CA VAL A 72 -5.58 0.40 -2.86
C VAL A 72 -4.16 0.39 -2.34
N MET A 73 -3.98 0.61 -1.05
CA MET A 73 -2.66 0.59 -0.42
C MET A 73 -2.70 -0.25 0.84
N SER A 74 -1.73 -1.15 1.02
CA SER A 74 -1.51 -1.76 2.33
C SER A 74 -0.62 -0.88 3.19
N PHE A 75 -0.87 -0.87 4.50
CA PHE A 75 -0.09 -0.11 5.46
C PHE A 75 0.13 -0.93 6.74
N LEU A 76 1.29 -0.75 7.37
CA LEU A 76 1.56 -1.33 8.68
C LEU A 76 0.95 -0.46 9.78
N CYS A 77 0.22 -1.10 10.68
CA CYS A 77 -0.23 -0.48 11.93
C CYS A 77 0.94 -0.35 12.92
N PRO A 78 0.89 0.63 13.84
CA PRO A 78 1.88 0.75 14.91
C PRO A 78 2.02 -0.55 15.69
N ILE A 79 3.26 -0.94 15.99
CA ILE A 79 3.60 -2.24 16.60
C ILE A 79 2.87 -2.45 17.94
N GLU A 80 2.61 -1.37 18.68
CA GLU A 80 1.88 -1.40 19.94
C GLU A 80 0.39 -1.78 19.79
N MET A 81 -0.17 -1.72 18.58
CA MET A 81 -1.54 -2.16 18.28
C MET A 81 -1.63 -3.65 17.94
N LEU A 82 -0.50 -4.31 17.65
CA LEU A 82 -0.46 -5.73 17.32
C LEU A 82 -0.93 -6.58 18.49
N ASP A 83 -1.55 -7.70 18.17
CA ASP A 83 -1.86 -8.76 19.13
C ASP A 83 -0.56 -9.19 19.85
N PRO A 84 -0.59 -9.36 21.20
CA PRO A 84 0.62 -9.64 21.99
C PRO A 84 1.43 -10.83 21.51
N GLU A 85 0.78 -11.85 20.94
CA GLU A 85 1.38 -13.10 20.49
C GLU A 85 2.37 -12.90 19.33
N ILE A 86 2.13 -11.92 18.46
CA ILE A 86 2.99 -11.64 17.31
C ILE A 86 3.94 -10.46 17.53
N ARG A 87 3.64 -9.59 18.50
CA ARG A 87 4.32 -8.31 18.72
C ARG A 87 5.84 -8.47 18.82
N ILE A 88 6.31 -9.39 19.66
CA ILE A 88 7.76 -9.63 19.87
C ILE A 88 8.45 -10.05 18.57
N GLY A 89 7.77 -10.84 17.73
CA GLY A 89 8.30 -11.26 16.43
C GLY A 89 8.43 -10.07 15.47
N VAL A 90 7.41 -9.21 15.42
CA VAL A 90 7.40 -8.01 14.57
C VAL A 90 8.39 -6.96 15.06
N GLU A 91 8.55 -6.76 16.37
CA GLU A 91 9.57 -5.88 16.97
C GLU A 91 10.97 -6.29 16.52
N ARG A 92 11.32 -7.58 16.66
CA ARG A 92 12.62 -8.10 16.22
C ARG A 92 12.83 -7.95 14.71
N ALA A 93 11.77 -8.16 13.92
CA ALA A 93 11.83 -7.95 12.48
C ALA A 93 12.08 -6.47 12.15
N ALA A 94 11.37 -5.56 12.80
CA ALA A 94 11.55 -4.11 12.63
C ALA A 94 12.94 -3.64 13.06
N GLU A 95 13.48 -4.16 14.16
CA GLU A 95 14.85 -3.89 14.63
C GLU A 95 15.92 -4.38 13.66
N GLY A 96 15.71 -5.55 13.03
CA GLY A 96 16.63 -6.13 12.07
C GLY A 96 16.53 -5.55 10.65
N ALA A 97 15.39 -4.96 10.30
CA ALA A 97 15.08 -4.48 8.95
C ALA A 97 16.07 -3.42 8.38
N PRO A 98 16.63 -2.48 9.17
CA PRO A 98 17.67 -1.58 8.68
C PRO A 98 18.93 -2.31 8.24
N ALA A 99 19.34 -3.37 8.96
CA ALA A 99 20.55 -4.13 8.64
C ALA A 99 20.40 -4.94 7.33
N SER A 100 19.17 -5.26 6.91
CA SER A 100 18.87 -5.87 5.62
C SER A 100 18.64 -4.85 4.49
N GLY A 101 18.79 -3.54 4.75
CA GLY A 101 18.55 -2.50 3.75
C GLY A 101 17.07 -2.23 3.45
N THR A 102 16.16 -2.68 4.32
CA THR A 102 14.70 -2.56 4.14
C THR A 102 14.05 -1.93 5.37
N PRO A 103 14.48 -0.74 5.82
CA PRO A 103 13.99 -0.14 7.06
C PRO A 103 12.49 0.15 6.99
N TRP A 104 11.75 -0.21 8.03
CA TRP A 104 10.35 0.19 8.18
C TRP A 104 10.29 1.57 8.81
N ILE A 105 9.92 2.57 8.02
CA ILE A 105 9.96 3.98 8.41
C ILE A 105 8.56 4.59 8.61
N SER A 106 7.52 4.00 8.03
CA SER A 106 6.15 4.50 8.14
C SER A 106 5.19 3.46 8.70
N PHE A 107 4.45 3.88 9.72
CA PHE A 107 3.34 3.18 10.33
C PHE A 107 2.16 4.14 10.46
N PHE A 108 0.94 3.62 10.34
CA PHE A 108 -0.27 4.42 10.41
C PHE A 108 -1.35 3.73 11.22
N LYS A 109 -1.99 4.47 12.13
CA LYS A 109 -3.29 4.04 12.64
C LYS A 109 -4.32 4.13 11.50
N PRO A 110 -5.34 3.26 11.47
CA PRO A 110 -6.36 3.31 10.42
C PRO A 110 -7.02 4.69 10.28
N GLY A 111 -7.26 5.38 11.38
CA GLY A 111 -7.80 6.75 11.35
C GLY A 111 -6.87 7.76 10.67
N GLU A 112 -5.56 7.67 10.93
CA GLU A 112 -4.54 8.59 10.38
C GLU A 112 -4.44 8.44 8.86
N ILE A 113 -4.38 7.22 8.35
CA ILE A 113 -4.26 7.01 6.90
C ILE A 113 -5.53 7.39 6.15
N MET A 114 -6.70 7.19 6.76
CA MET A 114 -7.96 7.65 6.19
C MET A 114 -8.06 9.18 6.14
N ILE A 115 -7.51 9.89 7.14
CA ILE A 115 -7.43 11.35 7.13
C ILE A 115 -6.49 11.80 6.02
N LEU A 116 -5.29 11.22 5.94
CA LEU A 116 -4.27 11.54 4.93
C LEU A 116 -4.83 11.41 3.50
N ALA A 117 -5.58 10.34 3.22
CA ALA A 117 -6.21 10.13 1.92
C ALA A 117 -7.28 11.20 1.61
N ARG A 118 -8.09 11.61 2.59
CA ARG A 118 -9.07 12.70 2.39
C ARG A 118 -8.37 14.03 2.14
N GLU A 119 -7.33 14.34 2.91
CA GLU A 119 -6.52 15.56 2.73
C GLU A 119 -5.79 15.58 1.37
N ALA A 120 -5.53 14.41 0.80
CA ALA A 120 -4.95 14.29 -0.54
C ALA A 120 -5.95 14.57 -1.67
N GLY A 121 -7.27 14.53 -1.38
CA GLY A 121 -8.33 14.85 -2.34
C GLY A 121 -9.31 13.72 -2.65
N PHE A 122 -9.18 12.54 -2.03
CA PHE A 122 -10.12 11.44 -2.26
C PHE A 122 -11.48 11.68 -1.59
N GLU A 123 -12.58 11.52 -2.34
CA GLU A 123 -13.94 11.68 -1.82
C GLU A 123 -14.38 10.51 -0.94
N LYS A 124 -14.13 9.29 -1.43
CA LYS A 124 -14.51 8.05 -0.73
C LYS A 124 -13.27 7.36 -0.22
N VAL A 125 -13.22 7.16 1.09
CA VAL A 125 -12.08 6.52 1.75
C VAL A 125 -12.60 5.48 2.72
N GLN A 126 -12.04 4.28 2.62
CA GLN A 126 -12.41 3.10 3.40
C GLN A 126 -11.16 2.43 3.96
N HIS A 127 -11.29 1.94 5.19
CA HIS A 127 -10.34 1.05 5.81
C HIS A 127 -10.91 -0.37 5.76
N VAL A 128 -10.11 -1.32 5.27
CA VAL A 128 -10.41 -2.75 5.33
C VAL A 128 -9.41 -3.42 6.27
N SER A 129 -9.90 -3.83 7.44
CA SER A 129 -9.09 -4.42 8.50
C SER A 129 -8.73 -5.88 8.21
N ALA A 130 -7.67 -6.35 8.87
CA ALA A 130 -7.31 -7.78 8.85
C ALA A 130 -8.45 -8.67 9.37
N ALA A 131 -9.21 -8.20 10.36
CA ALA A 131 -10.39 -8.91 10.88
C ALA A 131 -11.50 -9.05 9.82
N ALA A 132 -11.79 -7.99 9.06
CA ALA A 132 -12.78 -8.04 7.99
C ALA A 132 -12.33 -8.98 6.85
N LEU A 133 -11.03 -8.99 6.52
CA LEU A 133 -10.46 -9.94 5.57
C LEU A 133 -10.55 -11.38 6.09
N ALA A 134 -10.27 -11.61 7.38
CA ALA A 134 -10.38 -12.90 8.03
C ALA A 134 -11.81 -13.45 7.98
N GLU A 135 -12.80 -12.62 8.32
CA GLU A 135 -14.22 -13.00 8.23
C GLU A 135 -14.62 -13.35 6.79
N ARG A 136 -14.19 -12.55 5.81
CA ARG A 136 -14.62 -12.74 4.42
C ARG A 136 -13.94 -13.92 3.71
N TYR A 137 -12.65 -14.16 4.00
CA TYR A 137 -11.83 -15.08 3.21
C TYR A 137 -11.26 -16.25 4.01
N PHE A 138 -11.35 -16.23 5.35
CA PHE A 138 -10.73 -17.23 6.22
C PHE A 138 -11.71 -17.87 7.22
N ALA A 139 -13.00 -17.49 7.23
CA ALA A 139 -13.98 -17.97 8.22
C ALA A 139 -14.14 -19.49 8.28
N ASP A 140 -14.05 -20.18 7.13
CA ASP A 140 -14.25 -21.63 7.04
C ASP A 140 -12.96 -22.45 7.16
N ARG A 141 -11.85 -21.83 7.59
CA ARG A 141 -10.58 -22.55 7.77
C ARG A 141 -10.58 -23.37 9.05
N SER A 142 -10.23 -24.65 8.92
CA SER A 142 -10.11 -25.58 10.05
C SER A 142 -8.73 -25.59 10.72
N ASP A 143 -7.74 -24.92 10.14
CA ASP A 143 -6.35 -24.92 10.61
C ASP A 143 -5.99 -23.74 11.52
N GLY A 144 -6.95 -22.84 11.78
CA GLY A 144 -6.76 -21.68 12.64
C GLY A 144 -5.90 -20.57 12.03
N LEU A 145 -5.44 -20.70 10.78
CA LEU A 145 -4.66 -19.65 10.12
C LEU A 145 -5.56 -18.49 9.70
N ARG A 146 -5.21 -17.28 10.13
CA ARG A 146 -5.88 -16.04 9.76
C ARG A 146 -4.88 -14.88 9.73
N PRO A 147 -5.15 -13.81 8.98
CA PRO A 147 -4.36 -12.58 9.07
C PRO A 147 -4.32 -12.08 10.53
N PRO A 148 -3.14 -11.69 11.05
CA PRO A 148 -3.05 -11.11 12.38
C PRO A 148 -3.75 -9.75 12.42
N ASN A 149 -4.52 -9.49 13.48
CA ASN A 149 -5.22 -8.22 13.63
C ASN A 149 -4.22 -7.07 13.80
N ASN A 150 -4.58 -5.89 13.28
CA ASN A 150 -3.79 -4.66 13.41
C ASN A 150 -2.33 -4.83 12.96
N SER A 151 -2.06 -5.68 11.95
CA SER A 151 -0.72 -5.88 11.41
C SER A 151 -0.53 -5.11 10.11
N GLU A 152 -0.88 -5.71 8.98
CA GLU A 152 -0.96 -5.04 7.69
C GLU A 152 -2.43 -4.96 7.29
N GLU A 153 -2.91 -3.74 7.07
CA GLU A 153 -4.32 -3.46 6.74
C GLU A 153 -4.42 -2.63 5.45
N LEU A 154 -5.62 -2.49 4.89
CA LEU A 154 -5.80 -1.87 3.58
C LEU A 154 -6.55 -0.54 3.66
N LEU A 155 -6.01 0.46 2.97
CA LEU A 155 -6.71 1.66 2.55
C LEU A 155 -7.31 1.41 1.16
N VAL A 156 -8.59 1.72 0.98
CA VAL A 156 -9.24 1.82 -0.33
C VAL A 156 -9.78 3.23 -0.49
N ALA A 157 -9.32 3.95 -1.51
CA ALA A 157 -9.72 5.32 -1.78
C ALA A 157 -10.17 5.49 -3.23
N THR A 158 -11.27 6.19 -3.48
CA THR A 158 -11.81 6.43 -4.82
C THR A 158 -11.90 7.93 -5.09
N ALA A 159 -11.35 8.35 -6.22
CA ALA A 159 -11.41 9.71 -6.76
C ALA A 159 -12.74 9.97 -7.46
#